data_AF-A6LT71-F1
#
_entry.id   AF-A6LT71-F1
#
_cell.length_a   1.000
_cell.length_b   1.000
_cell.length_c   1.000
_cell.angle_alpha   90.00
_cell.angle_beta   90.00
_cell.angle_gamma   90.00
#
_symmetry.space_group_name_H-M   'P 1'
#
loop_
_entity.id
_entity.type
_entity.pdbx_description
1 polymer ?
#
loop_
_entity_poly.entity_id
_entity_poly.type
_entity_poly.pdbx_seq_one_letter_code
_entity_poly.pdbx_strand_id
1 'polypeptide(L)'
;MNDTLKNIITSLGTSLIVSSVTFTLGLKSGKNQSDRQILRNKYRDISVHFSNLLDGINSTRPKKWADFKIIRNASRQESYPLMKEMRFDGQSIELKQKIVSTSEDLELRLMRYSDKYSKKLKIIQEYTISELENHCSNLIKHENYEICTTKDSNNKRYREYNYGIFIIGDELKNAIQDLKEDNIQGIRFTINIEYNKIQTLSIFKNTLDDILIEEFLDNIKKYSEANQNIIDLLQERENLIIETKNLIKDINKRVKEPITFIETIVGAITDIFKV
;
A
#
# COMPACT_ATOMS: atom_id res chain seq x y z
N MET A 1 36.25 -5.67 -60.98
CA MET A 1 35.31 -6.61 -60.35
C MET A 1 33.91 -6.15 -60.75
N ASN A 2 33.23 -6.91 -61.60
CA ASN A 2 32.02 -6.47 -62.31
C ASN A 2 30.93 -6.02 -61.32
N ASP A 3 30.26 -4.90 -61.58
CA ASP A 3 29.20 -4.36 -60.71
C ASP A 3 28.08 -5.39 -60.45
N THR A 4 27.85 -6.29 -61.41
CA THR A 4 27.01 -7.48 -61.26
C THR A 4 27.47 -8.42 -60.14
N LEU A 5 28.77 -8.72 -60.05
CA LEU A 5 29.33 -9.59 -59.02
C LEU A 5 29.27 -8.92 -57.64
N LYS A 6 29.48 -7.60 -57.59
CA LYS A 6 29.34 -6.78 -56.37
C LYS A 6 27.89 -6.76 -55.88
N ASN A 7 26.92 -6.60 -56.79
CA ASN A 7 25.49 -6.65 -56.47
C ASN A 7 25.04 -8.05 -56.03
N ILE A 8 25.52 -9.11 -56.68
CA ILE A 8 25.23 -10.50 -56.29
C ILE A 8 25.75 -10.78 -54.88
N ILE A 9 27.01 -10.45 -54.59
CA ILE A 9 27.60 -10.64 -53.25
C ILE A 9 26.87 -9.79 -52.20
N THR A 10 26.51 -8.54 -52.53
CA THR A 10 25.78 -7.67 -51.61
C THR A 10 24.38 -8.22 -51.33
N SER A 11 23.67 -8.72 -52.35
CA SER A 11 22.34 -9.33 -52.22
C SER A 11 22.36 -10.65 -51.43
N LEU A 12 23.38 -11.48 -51.66
CA LEU A 12 23.59 -12.72 -50.91
C LEU A 12 23.90 -12.41 -49.44
N GLY A 13 24.81 -11.47 -49.18
CA GLY A 13 25.13 -11.03 -47.83
C GLY A 13 23.91 -10.45 -47.09
N THR A 14 23.13 -9.59 -47.74
CA THR A 14 21.90 -9.06 -47.14
C THR A 14 20.85 -10.15 -46.90
N SER A 15 20.67 -11.09 -47.83
CA SER A 15 19.73 -12.21 -47.64
C SER A 15 20.13 -13.14 -46.49
N LEU A 16 21.43 -13.39 -46.31
CA LEU A 16 21.97 -14.19 -45.21
C LEU A 16 21.78 -13.49 -43.86
N ILE A 17 21.99 -12.19 -43.80
CA ILE A 17 21.75 -11.39 -42.59
C ILE A 17 20.26 -11.38 -42.25
N VAL A 18 19.39 -11.09 -43.24
CA VAL A 18 17.93 -11.02 -43.02
C VAL A 18 17.38 -12.39 -42.61
N SER A 19 17.81 -13.48 -43.25
CA SER A 19 17.38 -14.84 -42.88
C SER A 19 17.87 -15.23 -41.48
N SER A 20 19.11 -14.90 -41.11
CA SER A 20 19.65 -15.15 -39.77
C SER A 20 18.91 -14.37 -38.68
N VAL A 21 18.59 -13.09 -38.94
CA VAL A 21 17.77 -12.26 -38.04
C VAL A 21 16.36 -12.84 -37.92
N THR A 22 15.73 -13.23 -39.03
CA THR A 22 14.38 -13.81 -39.04
C THR A 22 14.33 -15.15 -38.31
N PHE A 23 15.32 -16.00 -38.51
CA PHE A 23 15.46 -17.29 -37.83
C PHE A 23 15.68 -17.11 -36.31
N THR A 24 16.55 -16.18 -35.92
CA THR A 24 16.79 -15.84 -34.51
C THR A 24 15.52 -15.27 -33.86
N LEU A 25 14.79 -14.40 -34.55
CA LEU A 25 13.48 -13.89 -34.10
C LEU A 25 12.46 -15.02 -33.95
N GLY A 26 12.42 -15.98 -34.88
CA GLY A 26 11.55 -17.15 -34.84
C GLY A 26 11.82 -18.06 -33.63
N LEU A 27 13.09 -18.42 -33.41
CA LEU A 27 13.52 -19.23 -32.25
C LEU A 27 13.25 -18.52 -30.92
N LYS A 28 13.54 -17.21 -30.85
CA LYS A 28 13.32 -16.41 -29.65
C LYS A 28 11.82 -16.26 -29.37
N SER A 29 10.98 -16.12 -30.40
CA SER A 29 9.51 -16.07 -30.26
C SER A 29 8.94 -17.31 -29.58
N GLY A 30 9.40 -18.51 -29.96
CA GLY A 30 8.94 -19.78 -29.38
C GLY A 30 9.38 -20.00 -27.93
N LYS A 31 10.67 -19.85 -27.61
CA LYS A 31 11.18 -19.98 -26.23
C LYS A 31 10.54 -18.95 -25.28
N ASN A 32 10.36 -17.73 -25.77
CA ASN A 32 9.79 -16.65 -24.98
C ASN A 32 8.34 -16.92 -24.54
N GLN A 33 7.59 -17.85 -25.13
CA GLN A 33 6.17 -18.00 -24.80
C GLN A 33 5.94 -18.54 -23.37
N SER A 34 6.75 -19.50 -22.92
CA SER A 34 6.68 -20.05 -21.56
C SER A 34 7.26 -19.10 -20.51
N ASP A 35 8.45 -18.55 -20.77
CA ASP A 35 9.11 -17.55 -19.93
C ASP A 35 8.26 -16.27 -19.78
N ARG A 36 7.56 -15.85 -20.85
CA ARG A 36 6.60 -14.73 -20.78
C ARG A 36 5.52 -15.00 -19.76
N GLN A 37 4.96 -16.22 -19.71
CA GLN A 37 3.88 -16.50 -18.77
C GLN A 37 4.35 -16.43 -17.30
N ILE A 38 5.55 -16.93 -17.01
CA ILE A 38 6.15 -16.83 -15.68
C ILE A 38 6.38 -15.36 -15.30
N LEU A 39 6.98 -14.57 -16.20
CA LEU A 39 7.19 -13.14 -15.98
C LEU A 39 5.87 -12.37 -15.81
N ARG A 40 4.84 -12.70 -16.59
CA ARG A 40 3.50 -12.11 -16.45
C ARG A 40 2.93 -12.34 -15.06
N ASN A 41 3.07 -13.55 -14.53
CA ASN A 41 2.58 -13.90 -13.20
C ASN A 41 3.33 -13.09 -12.14
N LYS A 42 4.67 -13.05 -12.19
CA LYS A 42 5.47 -12.23 -11.26
C LYS A 42 5.09 -10.74 -11.30
N TYR A 43 4.93 -10.15 -12.49
CA TYR A 43 4.46 -8.76 -12.58
C TYR A 43 3.02 -8.58 -12.07
N ARG A 44 2.14 -9.57 -12.27
CA ARG A 44 0.78 -9.53 -11.74
C ARG A 44 0.79 -9.54 -10.22
N ASP A 45 1.63 -10.37 -9.60
CA ASP A 45 1.75 -10.47 -8.15
C ASP A 45 2.21 -9.12 -7.55
N ILE A 46 3.22 -8.49 -8.16
CA ILE A 46 3.64 -7.13 -7.77
C ILE A 46 2.50 -6.13 -7.94
N SER A 47 1.79 -6.16 -9.07
CA SER A 47 0.65 -5.25 -9.30
C SER A 47 -0.45 -5.40 -8.26
N VAL A 48 -0.82 -6.64 -7.92
CA VAL A 48 -1.84 -6.93 -6.89
C VAL A 48 -1.36 -6.46 -5.53
N HIS A 49 -0.11 -6.73 -5.18
CA HIS A 49 0.47 -6.28 -3.92
C HIS A 49 0.43 -4.76 -3.76
N PHE A 50 0.90 -3.99 -4.75
CA PHE A 50 0.84 -2.53 -4.69
C PHE A 50 -0.58 -1.98 -4.75
N SER A 51 -1.51 -2.67 -5.41
CA SER A 51 -2.93 -2.29 -5.37
C SER A 51 -3.49 -2.45 -3.96
N ASN A 52 -3.17 -3.55 -3.26
CA ASN A 52 -3.57 -3.75 -1.88
C ASN A 52 -2.93 -2.71 -0.93
N LEU A 53 -1.67 -2.33 -1.15
CA LEU A 53 -1.02 -1.24 -0.41
C LEU A 53 -1.71 0.10 -0.67
N LEU A 54 -2.07 0.37 -1.94
CA LEU A 54 -2.78 1.57 -2.36
C LEU A 54 -4.16 1.67 -1.70
N ASP A 55 -4.90 0.56 -1.65
CA ASP A 55 -6.21 0.52 -0.97
C ASP A 55 -6.04 0.77 0.53
N GLY A 56 -5.02 0.16 1.14
CA GLY A 56 -4.68 0.39 2.54
C GLY A 56 -4.39 1.85 2.87
N ILE A 57 -3.52 2.52 2.11
CA ILE A 57 -3.17 3.95 2.32
C ILE A 57 -4.33 4.90 1.97
N ASN A 58 -5.22 4.50 1.07
CA ASN A 58 -6.44 5.25 0.79
C ASN A 58 -7.45 5.16 1.95
N SER A 59 -7.45 4.04 2.68
CA SER A 59 -8.30 3.79 3.86
C SER A 59 -7.69 4.26 5.17
N THR A 60 -8.43 4.13 6.27
CA THR A 60 -7.94 4.34 7.65
C THR A 60 -7.00 3.24 8.17
N ARG A 61 -6.64 2.25 7.34
CA ARG A 61 -5.89 1.04 7.72
C ARG A 61 -4.74 0.73 6.75
N PRO A 62 -3.69 1.58 6.70
CA PRO A 62 -2.51 1.27 5.91
C PRO A 62 -1.80 0.01 6.43
N LYS A 63 -1.29 -0.80 5.51
CA LYS A 63 -0.62 -2.08 5.82
C LYS A 63 0.69 -1.86 6.56
N LYS A 64 0.91 -2.62 7.63
CA LYS A 64 2.10 -2.54 8.50
C LYS A 64 3.02 -3.72 8.25
N TRP A 65 4.25 -3.62 8.73
CA TRP A 65 5.22 -4.73 8.72
C TRP A 65 4.66 -6.05 9.26
N ALA A 66 3.84 -5.98 10.31
CA ALA A 66 3.24 -7.15 10.95
C ALA A 66 2.16 -7.85 10.09
N ASP A 67 1.65 -7.20 9.04
CA ASP A 67 0.65 -7.78 8.14
C ASP A 67 1.27 -8.73 7.10
N PHE A 68 2.60 -8.78 7.03
CA PHE A 68 3.34 -9.61 6.07
C PHE A 68 3.95 -10.83 6.75
N LYS A 69 4.36 -11.79 5.90
CA LYS A 69 4.98 -13.03 6.33
C LYS A 69 6.22 -12.74 7.18
N ILE A 70 6.27 -13.39 8.34
CA ILE A 70 7.40 -13.28 9.25
C ILE A 70 8.25 -14.53 9.09
N ILE A 71 9.51 -14.36 8.72
CA ILE A 71 10.48 -15.45 8.68
C ILE A 71 11.29 -15.41 9.97
N ARG A 72 11.30 -16.53 10.69
CA ARG A 72 12.10 -16.72 11.90
C ARG A 72 13.39 -17.44 11.53
N ASN A 73 14.50 -16.73 11.59
CA ASN A 73 15.83 -17.33 11.57
C ASN A 73 16.38 -17.42 12.99
N ALA A 74 17.37 -18.28 13.22
CA ALA A 74 17.93 -18.63 14.53
C ALA A 74 18.36 -17.45 15.42
N SER A 75 18.44 -16.23 14.89
CA SER A 75 18.81 -15.03 15.65
C SER A 75 17.92 -13.81 15.39
N ARG A 76 16.93 -13.86 14.47
CA ARG A 76 16.10 -12.70 14.10
C ARG A 76 14.71 -13.12 13.62
N GLN A 77 13.70 -12.37 14.07
CA GLN A 77 12.34 -12.40 13.53
C GLN A 77 12.16 -11.17 12.66
N GLU A 78 11.99 -11.36 11.36
CA GLU A 78 11.94 -10.26 10.41
C GLU A 78 10.73 -10.39 9.47
N SER A 79 10.11 -9.26 9.16
CA SER A 79 9.01 -9.19 8.20
C SER A 79 9.55 -9.18 6.76
N TYR A 80 8.87 -9.92 5.89
CA TYR A 80 9.15 -10.06 4.47
C TYR A 80 7.93 -9.61 3.67
N PRO A 81 7.80 -8.30 3.39
CA PRO A 81 6.95 -7.80 2.31
C PRO A 81 7.37 -8.40 0.96
N LEU A 82 6.51 -8.29 -0.05
CA LEU A 82 6.63 -9.04 -1.30
C LEU A 82 7.98 -8.79 -1.98
N MET A 83 8.42 -7.53 -2.12
CA MET A 83 9.65 -7.26 -2.87
C MET A 83 10.88 -7.85 -2.18
N LYS A 84 10.88 -7.83 -0.84
CA LYS A 84 11.94 -8.46 -0.05
C LYS A 84 11.93 -9.98 -0.17
N GLU A 85 10.76 -10.62 -0.18
CA GLU A 85 10.61 -12.05 -0.43
C GLU A 85 11.13 -12.42 -1.83
N MET A 86 10.68 -11.69 -2.86
CA MET A 86 11.13 -11.92 -4.24
C MET A 86 12.64 -11.75 -4.42
N ARG A 87 13.27 -10.86 -3.66
CA ARG A 87 14.73 -10.71 -3.67
C ARG A 87 15.44 -11.84 -2.93
N PHE A 88 14.92 -12.26 -1.79
CA PHE A 88 15.48 -13.36 -1.01
C PHE A 88 15.42 -14.68 -1.79
N ASP A 89 14.31 -14.94 -2.49
CA ASP A 89 14.10 -16.15 -3.30
C ASP A 89 14.75 -16.07 -4.70
N GLY A 90 15.46 -14.98 -5.02
CA GLY A 90 16.11 -14.77 -6.31
C GLY A 90 15.16 -14.48 -7.49
N GLN A 91 13.86 -14.46 -7.26
CA GLN A 91 12.85 -14.22 -8.30
C GLN A 91 12.97 -12.84 -8.97
N SER A 92 13.51 -11.85 -8.24
CA SER A 92 13.68 -10.48 -8.74
C SER A 92 14.74 -10.37 -9.84
N ILE A 93 15.67 -11.33 -9.94
CA ILE A 93 16.73 -11.35 -10.97
C ILE A 93 16.16 -11.43 -12.38
N GLU A 94 15.02 -12.11 -12.54
CA GLU A 94 14.35 -12.28 -13.84
C GLU A 94 13.53 -11.05 -14.25
N LEU A 95 13.32 -10.09 -13.35
CA LEU A 95 12.48 -8.92 -13.59
C LEU A 95 13.31 -7.73 -14.08
N LYS A 96 12.62 -6.75 -14.65
CA LYS A 96 13.28 -5.50 -15.06
C LYS A 96 13.81 -4.77 -13.82
N GLN A 97 15.14 -4.60 -13.74
CA GLN A 97 15.81 -4.01 -12.57
C GLN A 97 15.21 -2.67 -12.13
N LYS A 98 14.85 -1.79 -13.08
CA LYS A 98 14.20 -0.51 -12.76
C LYS A 98 12.88 -0.70 -12.01
N ILE A 99 12.06 -1.68 -12.39
CA ILE A 99 10.80 -1.97 -11.70
C ILE A 99 11.09 -2.52 -10.32
N VAL A 100 12.05 -3.43 -10.19
CA VAL A 100 12.45 -4.00 -8.89
C VAL A 100 12.91 -2.89 -7.95
N SER A 101 13.87 -2.06 -8.36
CA SER A 101 14.40 -1.00 -7.51
C SER A 101 13.35 0.03 -7.09
N THR A 102 12.48 0.45 -8.02
CA THR A 102 11.40 1.39 -7.70
C THR A 102 10.35 0.76 -6.78
N SER A 103 10.05 -0.53 -6.97
CA SER A 103 9.11 -1.25 -6.11
C SER A 103 9.69 -1.42 -4.71
N GLU A 104 10.95 -1.84 -4.56
CA GLU A 104 11.59 -1.98 -3.24
C GLU A 104 11.62 -0.66 -2.46
N ASP A 105 12.01 0.45 -3.11
CA ASP A 105 12.02 1.77 -2.48
C ASP A 105 10.62 2.20 -2.04
N LEU A 106 9.64 2.06 -2.93
CA LEU A 106 8.27 2.49 -2.66
C LEU A 106 7.60 1.64 -1.58
N GLU A 107 7.80 0.32 -1.59
CA GLU A 107 7.30 -0.59 -0.54
C GLU A 107 7.87 -0.18 0.82
N LEU A 108 9.18 0.07 0.91
CA LEU A 108 9.82 0.53 2.15
C LEU A 108 9.26 1.88 2.63
N ARG A 109 9.06 2.84 1.72
CA ARG A 109 8.48 4.16 2.05
C ARG A 109 7.03 4.05 2.52
N LEU A 110 6.22 3.19 1.90
CA LEU A 110 4.84 2.91 2.33
C LEU A 110 4.81 2.27 3.73
N MET A 111 5.75 1.39 4.04
CA MET A 111 5.84 0.80 5.38
C MET A 111 6.25 1.84 6.42
N ARG A 112 7.25 2.69 6.12
CA ARG A 112 7.65 3.80 7.00
C ARG A 112 6.52 4.80 7.22
N TYR A 113 5.75 5.09 6.18
CA TYR A 113 4.54 5.89 6.28
C TYR A 113 3.54 5.27 7.27
N SER A 114 3.30 3.96 7.18
CA SER A 114 2.38 3.24 8.06
C SER A 114 2.81 3.26 9.53
N ASP A 115 4.12 3.23 9.78
CA ASP A 115 4.69 3.43 11.12
C ASP A 115 4.46 4.86 11.63
N LYS A 116 4.71 5.87 10.79
CA LYS A 116 4.43 7.29 11.13
C LYS A 116 2.94 7.50 11.39
N TYR A 117 2.07 6.97 10.53
CA TYR A 117 0.62 7.02 10.67
C TYR A 117 0.18 6.43 12.01
N SER A 118 0.68 5.25 12.38
CA SER A 118 0.38 4.61 13.67
C SER A 118 0.78 5.49 14.87
N LYS A 119 1.90 6.22 14.77
CA LYS A 119 2.31 7.18 15.82
C LYS A 119 1.38 8.38 15.88
N LYS A 120 0.93 8.91 14.74
CA LYS A 120 -0.02 10.04 14.72
C LYS A 120 -1.41 9.65 15.21
N LEU A 121 -1.85 8.40 14.99
CA LEU A 121 -3.08 7.88 15.59
C LEU A 121 -3.04 7.94 17.12
N LYS A 122 -1.91 7.60 17.75
CA LYS A 122 -1.75 7.71 19.21
C LYS A 122 -1.89 9.15 19.70
N ILE A 123 -1.34 10.12 18.97
CA ILE A 123 -1.48 11.55 19.31
C ILE A 123 -2.94 11.99 19.25
N ILE A 124 -3.67 11.60 18.20
CA ILE A 124 -5.11 11.90 18.10
C ILE A 124 -5.89 11.23 19.23
N GLN A 125 -5.55 9.99 19.57
CA GLN A 125 -6.18 9.29 20.69
C GLN A 125 -5.93 10.01 22.02
N GLU A 126 -4.70 10.39 22.32
CA GLU A 126 -4.34 11.12 23.53
C GLU A 126 -5.11 12.43 23.64
N TYR A 127 -5.18 13.19 22.53
CA TYR A 127 -6.02 14.40 22.46
C TYR A 127 -7.50 14.09 22.67
N THR A 128 -8.02 13.03 22.07
CA THR A 128 -9.43 12.63 22.22
C THR A 128 -9.76 12.29 23.68
N ILE A 129 -8.88 11.60 24.38
CA ILE A 129 -9.07 11.27 25.81
C ILE A 129 -9.02 12.55 26.65
N SER A 130 -8.06 13.43 26.38
CA SER A 130 -7.92 14.73 27.06
C SER A 130 -9.15 15.61 26.87
N GLU A 131 -9.65 15.73 25.63
CA GLU A 131 -10.88 16.47 25.31
C GLU A 131 -12.08 15.85 26.03
N LEU A 132 -12.15 14.52 26.08
CA LEU A 132 -13.26 13.83 26.72
C LEU A 132 -13.28 14.04 28.24
N GLU A 133 -12.12 14.11 28.88
CA GLU A 133 -12.01 14.41 30.31
C GLU A 133 -12.52 15.81 30.67
N ASN A 134 -12.50 16.76 29.73
CA ASN A 134 -13.07 18.10 29.92
C ASN A 134 -14.60 18.12 29.83
N HIS A 135 -15.19 17.19 29.09
CA HIS A 135 -16.62 17.17 28.76
C HIS A 135 -17.37 15.97 29.36
N CYS A 136 -16.72 15.14 30.16
CA CYS A 136 -17.32 13.96 30.78
C CYS A 136 -16.76 13.71 32.19
N SER A 137 -17.45 14.24 33.20
CA SER A 137 -17.13 14.10 34.62
C SER A 137 -17.15 12.66 35.13
N ASN A 138 -17.88 11.77 34.46
CA ASN A 138 -18.10 10.37 34.86
C ASN A 138 -17.30 9.36 34.01
N LEU A 139 -16.15 9.76 33.47
CA LEU A 139 -15.31 8.88 32.65
C LEU A 139 -14.84 7.65 33.43
N ILE A 140 -15.03 6.46 32.86
CA ILE A 140 -14.65 5.18 33.47
C ILE A 140 -13.48 4.60 32.69
N LYS A 141 -12.46 4.16 33.42
CA LYS A 141 -11.26 3.50 32.87
C LYS A 141 -11.16 2.09 33.41
N HIS A 142 -11.36 1.08 32.56
CA HIS A 142 -11.20 -0.33 32.88
C HIS A 142 -9.84 -0.84 32.40
N GLU A 143 -9.07 -1.46 33.30
CA GLU A 143 -7.85 -2.24 33.02
C GLU A 143 -6.80 -1.57 32.09
N ASN A 144 -6.76 -0.24 32.03
CA ASN A 144 -5.93 0.60 31.13
C ASN A 144 -6.23 0.49 29.62
N TYR A 145 -7.13 -0.39 29.18
CA TYR A 145 -7.38 -0.67 27.76
C TYR A 145 -8.80 -0.38 27.30
N GLU A 146 -9.71 -0.06 28.22
CA GLU A 146 -11.07 0.33 27.88
C GLU A 146 -11.44 1.61 28.62
N ILE A 147 -11.90 2.59 27.85
CA ILE A 147 -12.39 3.87 28.35
C ILE A 147 -13.84 3.99 27.92
N CYS A 148 -14.72 4.33 28.86
CA CYS A 148 -16.14 4.43 28.59
C CYS A 148 -16.77 5.63 29.31
N THR A 149 -17.73 6.26 28.67
CA THR A 149 -18.50 7.39 29.19
C THR A 149 -19.71 6.97 30.05
N THR A 150 -19.96 5.66 30.22
CA THR A 150 -21.08 5.14 31.02
C THR A 150 -20.76 3.81 31.68
N LYS A 151 -21.27 3.57 32.90
CA LYS A 151 -21.13 2.28 33.61
C LYS A 151 -22.06 1.20 33.04
N ASP A 152 -23.12 1.62 32.38
CA ASP A 152 -24.12 0.73 31.78
C ASP A 152 -23.88 0.64 30.27
N SER A 153 -22.82 -0.07 29.89
CA SER A 153 -22.50 -0.34 28.48
C SER A 153 -23.15 -1.65 27.98
N ASN A 154 -23.64 -2.49 28.90
CA ASN A 154 -24.29 -3.75 28.57
C ASN A 154 -25.57 -3.48 27.77
N ASN A 155 -25.72 -4.16 26.63
CA ASN A 155 -26.81 -3.99 25.65
C ASN A 155 -26.87 -2.65 24.89
N LYS A 156 -25.91 -1.74 25.09
CA LYS A 156 -25.88 -0.52 24.27
C LYS A 156 -25.24 -0.78 22.92
N ARG A 157 -25.93 -0.36 21.86
CA ARG A 157 -25.44 -0.50 20.48
C ARG A 157 -24.52 0.67 20.13
N TYR A 158 -23.37 0.38 19.56
CA TYR A 158 -22.42 1.38 19.07
C TYR A 158 -21.92 1.01 17.69
N ARG A 159 -21.44 2.01 16.95
CA ARG A 159 -20.66 1.81 15.72
C ARG A 159 -19.18 1.90 16.03
N GLU A 160 -18.39 1.02 15.42
CA GLU A 160 -16.94 0.98 15.64
C GLU A 160 -16.18 1.65 14.50
N TYR A 161 -15.27 2.56 14.85
CA TYR A 161 -14.36 3.22 13.91
C TYR A 161 -12.92 3.16 14.41
N ASN A 162 -11.98 3.33 13.49
CA ASN A 162 -10.59 3.59 13.85
C ASN A 162 -10.36 5.10 14.02
N TYR A 163 -9.42 5.52 14.86
CA TYR A 163 -9.02 6.93 14.98
C TYR A 163 -8.57 7.58 13.66
N GLY A 164 -8.25 6.77 12.65
CA GLY A 164 -7.93 7.20 11.30
C GLY A 164 -9.02 8.04 10.64
N ILE A 165 -10.29 7.97 11.09
CA ILE A 165 -11.38 8.81 10.57
C ILE A 165 -11.11 10.31 10.75
N PHE A 166 -10.33 10.68 11.76
CA PHE A 166 -9.97 12.08 12.02
C PHE A 166 -8.84 12.55 11.09
N ILE A 167 -8.01 11.62 10.60
CA ILE A 167 -6.88 11.91 9.71
C ILE A 167 -7.35 11.87 8.24
N ILE A 168 -7.99 10.78 7.81
CA ILE A 168 -8.38 10.54 6.42
C ILE A 168 -9.88 10.85 6.28
N GLY A 169 -10.16 12.01 5.70
CA GLY A 169 -11.47 12.66 5.76
C GLY A 169 -12.42 12.23 4.66
N ASP A 170 -13.36 11.36 5.04
CA ASP A 170 -14.76 11.33 4.58
C ASP A 170 -15.59 10.38 5.49
N GLU A 171 -14.93 9.45 6.20
CA GLU A 171 -15.58 8.52 7.13
C GLU A 171 -16.19 9.22 8.36
N LEU A 172 -15.72 10.41 8.76
CA LEU A 172 -16.29 11.14 9.89
C LEU A 172 -17.75 11.56 9.65
N LYS A 173 -18.07 11.99 8.41
CA LYS A 173 -19.44 12.34 8.05
C LYS A 173 -20.37 11.13 8.16
N ASN A 174 -19.88 9.95 7.75
CA ASN A 174 -20.62 8.71 7.90
C ASN A 174 -20.80 8.37 9.39
N ALA A 175 -19.78 8.55 10.22
CA ALA A 175 -19.89 8.34 11.67
C ALA A 175 -20.94 9.23 12.33
N ILE A 176 -20.97 10.52 11.97
CA ILE A 176 -21.99 11.48 12.43
C ILE A 176 -23.38 11.09 11.90
N GLN A 177 -23.48 10.60 10.67
CA GLN A 177 -24.75 10.18 10.10
C GLN A 177 -25.29 8.91 10.76
N ASP A 178 -24.42 7.94 11.07
CA ASP A 178 -24.80 6.71 11.77
C ASP A 178 -25.27 7.01 13.20
N LEU A 179 -24.73 8.07 13.82
CA LEU A 179 -25.25 8.61 15.08
C LEU A 179 -26.67 9.20 14.95
N LYS A 180 -27.23 9.41 13.77
CA LYS A 180 -28.65 9.81 13.67
C LYS A 180 -29.60 8.62 13.67
N GLU A 181 -29.10 7.40 13.56
CA GLU A 181 -29.93 6.19 13.64
C GLU A 181 -30.42 5.96 15.08
N ASP A 182 -31.72 5.72 15.27
CA ASP A 182 -32.36 5.53 16.58
C ASP A 182 -31.81 4.30 17.34
N ASN A 183 -31.32 3.30 16.60
CA ASN A 183 -30.80 2.06 17.16
C ASN A 183 -29.31 2.13 17.54
N ILE A 184 -28.59 3.21 17.21
CA ILE A 184 -27.19 3.44 17.57
C ILE A 184 -27.17 4.42 18.74
N GLN A 185 -26.51 4.06 19.83
CA GLN A 185 -26.47 4.85 21.06
C GLN A 185 -25.12 5.51 21.31
N GLY A 186 -24.08 5.11 20.56
CA GLY A 186 -22.75 5.66 20.70
C GLY A 186 -21.78 5.24 19.61
N ILE A 187 -20.55 5.72 19.75
CA ILE A 187 -19.40 5.37 18.91
C ILE A 187 -18.34 4.71 19.77
N ARG A 188 -17.68 3.70 19.20
CA ARG A 188 -16.47 3.11 19.73
C ARG A 188 -15.29 3.39 18.81
N PHE A 189 -14.21 3.90 19.38
CA PHE A 189 -12.92 4.00 18.73
C PHE A 189 -12.01 2.86 19.14
N THR A 190 -11.31 2.26 18.18
CA THR A 190 -10.32 1.21 18.44
C THR A 190 -8.96 1.56 17.86
N ILE A 191 -7.91 1.22 18.61
CA ILE A 191 -6.53 1.29 18.16
C ILE A 191 -5.74 0.10 18.69
N ASN A 192 -4.92 -0.48 17.81
CA ASN A 192 -3.95 -1.48 18.23
C ASN A 192 -2.82 -0.78 18.98
N ILE A 193 -2.65 -1.17 20.23
CA ILE A 193 -1.50 -0.82 21.04
C ILE A 193 -0.49 -1.99 21.01
N GLU A 194 0.66 -1.81 21.64
CA GLU A 194 1.76 -2.78 21.60
C GLU A 194 1.32 -4.17 22.09
N TYR A 195 1.97 -5.22 21.56
CA TYR A 195 1.75 -6.62 21.94
C TYR A 195 0.33 -7.18 21.70
N ASN A 196 -0.29 -6.85 20.56
CA ASN A 196 -1.62 -7.32 20.17
C ASN A 196 -2.76 -6.92 21.12
N LYS A 197 -2.54 -5.93 21.98
CA LYS A 197 -3.60 -5.37 22.80
C LYS A 197 -4.36 -4.32 21.99
N ILE A 198 -5.66 -4.20 22.24
CA ILE A 198 -6.52 -3.19 21.60
C ILE A 198 -6.99 -2.27 22.71
N GLN A 199 -6.74 -0.97 22.53
CA GLN A 199 -7.36 0.03 23.37
C GLN A 199 -8.67 0.48 22.72
N THR A 200 -9.72 0.57 23.52
CA THR A 200 -11.05 0.97 23.07
C THR A 200 -11.53 2.19 23.84
N LEU A 201 -12.23 3.08 23.15
CA LEU A 201 -12.88 4.25 23.73
C LEU A 201 -14.34 4.27 23.27
N SER A 202 -15.29 4.16 24.19
CA SER A 202 -16.73 4.16 23.89
C SER A 202 -17.42 5.43 24.42
N ILE A 203 -18.01 6.20 23.52
CA ILE A 203 -18.69 7.48 23.78
C ILE A 203 -20.17 7.34 23.40
N PHE A 204 -21.09 7.63 24.32
CA PHE A 204 -22.53 7.55 24.08
C PHE A 204 -23.16 8.95 23.93
N LYS A 205 -24.28 9.06 23.20
CA LYS A 205 -24.87 10.35 22.77
C LYS A 205 -25.20 11.32 23.92
N ASN A 206 -25.56 10.80 25.09
CA ASN A 206 -26.11 11.58 26.21
C ASN A 206 -25.23 11.49 27.47
N THR A 207 -23.92 11.25 27.30
CA THR A 207 -22.98 11.07 28.41
C THR A 207 -21.95 12.19 28.52
N LEU A 208 -21.99 13.15 27.60
CA LEU A 208 -21.20 14.38 27.68
C LEU A 208 -22.02 15.43 28.45
N ASP A 209 -21.35 16.22 29.27
CA ASP A 209 -21.99 17.09 30.27
C ASP A 209 -22.52 18.38 29.64
N ASP A 210 -21.81 18.93 28.65
CA ASP A 210 -21.99 20.31 28.16
C ASP A 210 -21.98 20.47 26.63
N ILE A 211 -21.66 19.41 25.88
CA ILE A 211 -21.61 19.42 24.41
C ILE A 211 -22.26 18.18 23.79
N LEU A 212 -22.66 18.29 22.52
CA LEU A 212 -23.15 17.15 21.75
C LEU A 212 -21.98 16.27 21.26
N ILE A 213 -22.23 14.97 21.07
CA ILE A 213 -21.20 14.04 20.56
C ILE A 213 -20.69 14.47 19.18
N GLU A 214 -21.53 15.05 18.33
CA GLU A 214 -21.13 15.55 17.01
C GLU A 214 -20.15 16.73 17.13
N GLU A 215 -20.43 17.65 18.05
CA GLU A 215 -19.56 18.80 18.33
C GLU A 215 -18.22 18.35 18.91
N PHE A 216 -18.24 17.36 19.81
CA PHE A 216 -17.04 16.73 20.33
C PHE A 216 -16.16 16.15 19.21
N LEU A 217 -16.77 15.37 18.30
CA LEU A 217 -16.04 14.77 17.18
C LEU A 217 -15.48 15.82 16.22
N ASP A 218 -16.20 16.92 16.00
CA ASP A 218 -15.73 18.05 15.20
C ASP A 218 -14.53 18.76 15.86
N ASN A 219 -14.47 18.85 17.20
CA ASN A 219 -13.30 19.40 17.90
C ASN A 219 -12.05 18.54 17.67
N ILE A 220 -12.18 17.21 17.76
CA ILE A 220 -11.08 16.28 17.44
C ILE A 220 -10.63 16.45 15.98
N LYS A 221 -11.59 16.61 15.06
CA LYS A 221 -11.29 16.82 13.65
C LYS A 221 -10.53 18.13 13.42
N LYS A 222 -10.99 19.24 14.00
CA LYS A 222 -10.33 20.56 13.92
C LYS A 222 -8.91 20.50 14.48
N TYR A 223 -8.71 19.82 15.61
CA TYR A 223 -7.37 19.59 16.14
C TYR A 223 -6.48 18.84 15.15
N SER A 224 -7.01 17.77 14.52
CA SER A 224 -6.27 17.01 13.52
C SER A 224 -5.89 17.86 12.29
N GLU A 225 -6.78 18.74 11.85
CA GLU A 225 -6.57 19.62 10.68
C GLU A 225 -5.61 20.77 10.97
N ALA A 226 -5.54 21.24 12.21
CA ALA A 226 -4.62 22.29 12.63
C ALA A 226 -3.21 21.76 13.00
N ASN A 227 -3.05 20.44 13.17
CA ASN A 227 -1.80 19.87 13.62
C ASN A 227 -0.80 19.68 12.46
N GLN A 228 0.27 20.48 12.44
CA GLN A 228 1.30 20.45 11.38
C GLN A 228 1.87 19.05 11.13
N ASN A 229 2.07 18.25 12.18
CA ASN A 229 2.57 16.89 12.04
C ASN A 229 1.64 15.96 11.24
N ILE A 230 0.34 16.24 11.26
CA ILE A 230 -0.68 15.47 10.53
C ILE A 230 -0.82 16.02 9.11
N ILE A 231 -0.73 17.34 8.94
CA ILE A 231 -0.67 17.99 7.62
C ILE A 231 0.51 17.41 6.82
N ASP A 232 1.70 17.36 7.40
CA ASP A 232 2.91 16.81 6.75
C ASP A 232 2.72 15.33 6.37
N LEU A 233 2.06 14.55 7.25
CA LEU A 233 1.73 13.15 6.98
C LEU A 233 0.78 13.01 5.79
N LEU A 234 -0.23 13.87 5.68
CA LEU A 234 -1.18 13.86 4.56
C LEU A 234 -0.51 14.27 3.24
N GLN A 235 0.43 15.22 3.27
CA GLN A 235 1.22 15.56 2.08
C GLN A 235 2.11 14.39 1.63
N GLU A 236 2.78 13.70 2.57
CA GLU A 236 3.54 12.48 2.28
C GLU A 236 2.62 11.39 1.68
N ARG A 237 1.41 11.24 2.22
CA ARG A 237 0.39 10.29 1.73
C ARG A 237 0.04 10.54 0.26
N GLU A 238 -0.26 11.77 -0.11
CA GLU A 238 -0.65 12.10 -1.50
C GLU A 238 0.47 11.77 -2.50
N ASN A 239 1.72 12.10 -2.15
CA ASN A 239 2.87 11.76 -2.98
C ASN A 239 3.01 10.24 -3.14
N LEU A 240 2.89 9.48 -2.05
CA LEU A 240 2.95 8.02 -2.09
C LEU A 240 1.82 7.40 -2.91
N ILE A 241 0.60 7.94 -2.84
CA ILE A 241 -0.54 7.50 -3.66
C ILE A 241 -0.25 7.70 -5.14
N ILE A 242 0.25 8.87 -5.52
CA ILE A 242 0.59 9.21 -6.91
C ILE A 242 1.69 8.27 -7.43
N GLU A 243 2.78 8.13 -6.68
CA GLU A 243 3.89 7.24 -7.02
C GLU A 243 3.43 5.79 -7.16
N THR A 244 2.58 5.31 -6.26
CA THR A 244 2.04 3.94 -6.28
C THR A 244 1.16 3.71 -7.50
N LYS A 245 0.26 4.64 -7.83
CA LYS A 245 -0.57 4.57 -9.04
C LYS A 245 0.29 4.53 -10.31
N ASN A 246 1.34 5.34 -10.37
CA ASN A 246 2.27 5.37 -11.50
C ASN A 246 3.05 4.04 -11.63
N LEU A 247 3.54 3.49 -10.52
CA LEU A 247 4.23 2.20 -10.51
C LEU A 247 3.29 1.08 -10.98
N ILE A 248 2.06 1.00 -10.44
CA ILE A 248 1.05 0.02 -10.86
C ILE A 248 0.79 0.13 -12.37
N LYS A 249 0.65 1.34 -12.90
CA LYS A 249 0.47 1.57 -14.34
C LYS A 249 1.63 1.02 -15.16
N ASP A 250 2.87 1.22 -14.72
CA ASP A 250 4.06 0.73 -15.41
C ASP A 250 4.24 -0.79 -15.31
N ILE A 251 3.93 -1.38 -14.16
CA ILE A 251 3.90 -2.84 -13.98
C ILE A 251 2.83 -3.46 -14.88
N ASN A 252 1.63 -2.87 -14.95
CA ASN A 252 0.53 -3.38 -15.78
C ASN A 252 0.87 -3.42 -17.27
N LYS A 253 1.70 -2.50 -17.77
CA LYS A 253 2.24 -2.58 -19.13
C LYS A 253 3.08 -3.85 -19.30
N ARG A 254 3.90 -4.21 -18.30
CA ARG A 254 4.72 -5.42 -18.30
C ARG A 254 3.93 -6.71 -18.06
N VAL A 255 2.78 -6.65 -17.39
CA VAL A 255 1.84 -7.80 -17.35
C VAL A 255 1.31 -8.10 -18.75
N LYS A 256 1.00 -7.09 -19.57
CA LYS A 256 0.54 -7.31 -20.95
C LYS A 256 1.69 -7.80 -21.83
N GLU A 257 2.82 -7.11 -21.77
CA GLU A 257 4.01 -7.38 -22.56
C GLU A 257 5.28 -7.37 -21.68
N PRO A 258 5.67 -8.53 -21.11
CA PRO A 258 6.82 -8.59 -20.19
C PRO A 258 8.13 -8.21 -20.86
N ILE A 259 8.32 -8.73 -22.08
CA ILE A 259 9.45 -8.47 -22.96
C ILE A 259 8.90 -7.79 -24.20
N THR A 260 9.30 -6.54 -24.42
CA THR A 260 8.84 -5.76 -25.57
C THR A 260 9.41 -6.29 -26.87
N PHE A 261 8.72 -6.00 -27.98
CA PHE A 261 9.25 -6.28 -29.32
C PHE A 261 10.65 -5.67 -29.55
N ILE A 262 10.88 -4.43 -29.10
CA ILE A 262 12.19 -3.77 -29.23
C ILE A 262 13.25 -4.47 -28.39
N GLU A 263 12.95 -4.85 -27.14
CA GLU A 263 13.87 -5.63 -26.30
C GLU A 263 14.19 -7.00 -26.96
N THR A 264 13.22 -7.60 -27.67
CA THR A 264 13.42 -8.84 -28.42
C THR A 264 14.37 -8.63 -29.61
N ILE A 265 14.17 -7.56 -30.39
CA ILE A 265 15.03 -7.20 -31.52
C ILE A 265 16.45 -6.88 -31.06
N VAL A 266 16.58 -5.95 -30.10
CA VAL A 266 17.90 -5.53 -29.60
C VAL A 266 18.64 -6.72 -29.04
N GLY A 267 17.98 -7.57 -28.25
CA GLY A 267 18.57 -8.80 -27.74
C GLY A 267 19.04 -9.71 -28.88
N ALA A 268 18.20 -9.97 -29.88
CA ALA A 268 18.57 -10.81 -31.02
C ALA A 268 19.78 -10.25 -31.80
N ILE A 269 19.82 -8.94 -32.00
CA ILE A 269 20.94 -8.25 -32.65
C ILE A 269 22.22 -8.40 -31.80
N THR A 270 22.15 -8.11 -30.49
CA THR A 270 23.30 -8.26 -29.60
C THR A 270 23.81 -9.69 -29.52
N ASP A 271 22.93 -10.69 -29.57
CA ASP A 271 23.33 -12.11 -29.54
C ASP A 271 24.11 -12.49 -30.81
N ILE A 272 23.72 -11.94 -31.97
CA ILE A 272 24.43 -12.13 -33.25
C ILE A 272 25.83 -11.49 -33.21
N PHE A 273 25.99 -10.33 -32.57
CA PHE A 273 27.26 -9.60 -32.49
C PHE A 273 28.12 -9.93 -31.26
N LYS A 274 27.65 -10.79 -30.35
CA LYS A 274 28.41 -11.30 -29.21
C LYS A 274 29.17 -12.60 -29.52
N VAL A 275 29.00 -13.15 -30.71
CA VAL A 275 29.78 -14.30 -31.23
C VAL A 275 31.14 -13.82 -31.73
#